data_AF-A0A183I7I6-F1
#
_entry.id   AF-A0A183I7I6-F1
#
_cell.length_a   1.000
_cell.length_b   1.000
_cell.length_c   1.000
_cell.angle_alpha   90.00
_cell.angle_beta   90.00
_cell.angle_gamma   90.00
#
_symmetry.space_group_name_H-M   'P 1'
#
loop_
_entity.id
_entity.type
_entity.pdbx_description
1 polymer ?
#
loop_
_entity_poly.entity_id
_entity_poly.type
_entity_poly.pdbx_seq_one_letter_code
_entity_poly.pdbx_strand_id
1 'polypeptide(L)'
;MENIKLLNRCAATMSPVEKEKQQFLFWSEFFMEAIDSEEEIICGRFPVLIQEVTKQYTPSFLTLNVSEGSIILSHVLESSQQKKPPP
;
A
#
# COMPACT_ATOMS: atom_id res chain seq x y z
N MET A 1 1.07 20.08 -5.66
CA MET A 1 1.19 18.61 -5.64
C MET A 1 1.22 17.98 -7.05
N GLU A 2 1.15 18.77 -8.12
CA GLU A 2 1.20 18.28 -9.51
C GLU A 2 2.49 17.53 -9.83
N ASN A 3 3.61 17.93 -9.24
CA ASN A 3 4.90 17.26 -9.41
C ASN A 3 4.89 15.79 -8.95
N ILE A 4 4.13 15.45 -7.90
CA ILE A 4 3.98 14.07 -7.41
C ILE A 4 3.10 13.25 -8.36
N LYS A 5 2.00 13.85 -8.85
CA LYS A 5 1.11 13.22 -9.85
C LYS A 5 1.85 12.90 -11.15
N LEU A 6 2.77 13.77 -11.59
CA LEU A 6 3.66 13.55 -12.74
C LEU A 6 4.62 12.39 -12.52
N LEU A 7 5.23 12.31 -11.33
CA LEU A 7 6.17 11.24 -10.97
C LEU A 7 5.51 9.86 -10.99
N ASN A 8 4.28 9.74 -10.47
CA ASN A 8 3.51 8.50 -10.48
C ASN A 8 3.15 8.02 -11.90
N ARG A 9 2.85 8.93 -12.83
CA ARG A 9 2.62 8.58 -14.25
C ARG A 9 3.87 8.01 -14.93
N CYS A 10 5.04 8.58 -14.63
CA CYS A 10 6.30 8.13 -15.24
C CYS A 10 6.84 6.83 -14.63
N ALA A 11 6.46 6.51 -13.39
CA ALA A 11 7.02 5.39 -12.62
C ALA A 11 6.37 4.02 -12.90
N ALA A 12 5.22 3.98 -13.56
CA ALA A 12 4.38 2.78 -13.76
C ALA A 12 4.95 1.75 -14.77
N THR A 13 6.08 2.03 -15.43
CA THR A 13 6.67 1.20 -16.49
C THR A 13 7.90 0.38 -16.08
N MET A 14 8.31 0.38 -14.81
CA MET A 14 9.57 -0.27 -14.39
C MET A 14 9.41 -1.37 -13.33
N SER A 15 9.81 -2.59 -13.70
CA SER A 15 10.00 -3.78 -12.85
C SER A 15 11.45 -3.86 -12.33
N PRO A 16 11.72 -4.49 -11.18
CA PRO A 16 10.93 -4.51 -9.95
C PRO A 16 11.05 -3.14 -9.26
N VAL A 17 9.98 -2.70 -8.61
CA VAL A 17 10.02 -1.46 -7.82
C VAL A 17 10.89 -1.70 -6.60
N GLU A 18 12.00 -0.95 -6.46
CA GLU A 18 12.85 -0.99 -5.26
C GLU A 18 12.02 -0.78 -3.98
N LYS A 19 12.39 -1.43 -2.88
CA LYS A 19 11.61 -1.41 -1.62
C LYS A 19 11.26 0.01 -1.17
N GLU A 20 12.21 0.92 -1.27
CA GLU A 20 12.05 2.34 -0.93
C GLU A 20 11.02 3.01 -1.84
N LYS A 21 11.02 2.69 -3.13
CA LYS A 21 10.02 3.17 -4.08
C LYS A 21 8.64 2.58 -3.82
N GLN A 22 8.52 1.32 -3.39
CA GLN A 22 7.23 0.72 -2.99
C GLN A 22 6.65 1.43 -1.77
N GLN A 23 7.48 1.71 -0.76
CA GLN A 23 7.07 2.49 0.40
C GLN A 23 6.68 3.92 0.03
N PHE A 24 7.47 4.58 -0.83
CA PHE A 24 7.16 5.92 -1.31
C PHE A 24 5.80 5.98 -2.03
N LEU A 25 5.53 5.01 -2.91
CA LEU A 25 4.26 4.91 -3.62
C LEU A 25 3.10 4.69 -2.64
N PHE A 26 3.25 3.76 -1.69
CA PHE A 26 2.24 3.53 -0.65
C PHE A 26 1.93 4.82 0.13
N TRP A 27 2.93 5.52 0.65
CA TRP A 27 2.70 6.73 1.44
C TRP A 27 2.10 7.85 0.61
N SER A 28 2.50 7.96 -0.66
CA SER A 28 1.89 8.92 -1.58
C SER A 28 0.41 8.64 -1.76
N GLU A 29 0.02 7.39 -2.00
CA GLU A 29 -1.38 6.98 -2.10
C GLU A 29 -2.13 7.20 -0.79
N PHE A 30 -1.57 6.77 0.35
CA PHE A 30 -2.19 6.93 1.66
C PHE A 30 -2.51 8.39 2.01
N PHE A 31 -1.57 9.31 1.78
CA PHE A 31 -1.79 10.72 2.06
C PHE A 31 -2.68 11.42 1.03
N MET A 32 -2.67 10.98 -0.23
CA MET A 32 -3.60 11.49 -1.24
C MET A 32 -5.03 11.09 -0.91
N GLU A 33 -5.27 9.83 -0.54
CA GLU A 33 -6.59 9.33 -0.14
C GLU A 33 -7.14 10.09 1.08
N ALA A 34 -6.29 10.36 2.08
CA ALA A 34 -6.71 11.03 3.32
C ALA A 34 -7.20 12.48 3.15
N ILE A 35 -6.88 13.12 2.02
CA ILE A 35 -7.29 14.49 1.69
C ILE A 35 -8.25 14.53 0.51
N ASP A 36 -8.53 13.39 -0.12
CA ASP A 36 -9.54 13.32 -1.15
C ASP A 36 -10.91 13.44 -0.49
N SER A 37 -11.70 14.39 -0.97
CA SER A 37 -12.98 14.78 -0.34
C SER A 37 -14.18 14.26 -1.10
N GLU A 38 -13.94 13.39 -2.09
CA GLU A 38 -15.01 12.70 -2.81
C GLU A 38 -15.72 11.73 -1.85
N GLU A 39 -17.01 11.97 -1.61
CA GLU A 39 -17.86 11.20 -0.69
C GLU A 39 -18.15 9.78 -1.18
N GLU A 40 -17.83 9.49 -2.45
CA GLU A 40 -18.07 8.19 -3.06
C GLU A 40 -16.77 7.37 -3.06
N ILE A 41 -16.79 6.25 -2.35
CA ILE A 41 -15.69 5.30 -2.34
C ILE A 41 -15.66 4.57 -3.69
N ILE A 42 -14.91 5.11 -4.64
CA ILE A 42 -14.79 4.55 -6.00
C ILE A 42 -13.75 3.41 -6.04
N CYS A 43 -12.78 3.41 -5.12
CA CYS A 43 -11.64 2.49 -5.18
C CYS A 43 -11.89 1.20 -4.41
N GLY A 44 -11.80 0.04 -5.06
CA GLY A 44 -11.81 -1.27 -4.41
C GLY A 44 -10.51 -1.62 -3.67
N ARG A 45 -9.50 -0.73 -3.64
CA ARG A 45 -8.19 -0.96 -3.02
C ARG A 45 -7.78 0.23 -2.15
N PHE A 46 -7.60 -0.01 -0.86
CA PHE A 46 -7.34 1.02 0.13
C PHE A 46 -5.93 0.89 0.71
N PRO A 47 -5.13 1.96 0.73
CA PRO A 47 -3.92 2.00 1.53
C PRO A 47 -4.29 2.10 3.01
N VAL A 48 -3.84 1.13 3.81
CA VAL A 48 -4.17 1.04 5.24
C VAL A 48 -2.92 0.77 6.09
N LEU A 49 -2.99 1.16 7.37
CA LEU A 49 -1.98 0.84 8.37
C LEU A 49 -2.56 -0.20 9.34
N ILE A 50 -2.02 -1.41 9.31
CA ILE A 50 -2.40 -2.45 10.28
C ILE A 50 -1.63 -2.21 11.56
N GLN A 51 -2.34 -2.02 12.68
CA GLN A 51 -1.70 -1.96 13.99
C GLN A 51 -1.41 -3.37 14.48
N GLU A 52 -0.12 -3.72 14.54
CA GLU A 52 0.33 -4.99 15.08
C GLU A 52 0.21 -5.02 16.62
N VAL A 53 0.22 -6.23 17.20
CA VAL A 53 0.26 -6.41 18.67
C VAL A 53 1.47 -5.74 19.32
N THR A 54 2.56 -5.55 18.56
CA THR A 54 3.78 -4.83 18.95
C THR A 54 3.61 -3.32 18.99
N LYS A 55 2.41 -2.80 18.68
CA LYS A 55 2.10 -1.36 18.53
C LYS A 55 2.81 -0.69 17.36
N GLN A 56 3.40 -1.46 16.45
CA GLN A 56 3.93 -0.96 15.18
C GLN A 56 2.83 -0.95 14.13
N TYR A 57 2.91 0.01 13.19
CA TYR A 57 1.99 0.08 12.06
C TYR A 57 2.65 -0.53 10.82
N THR A 58 1.99 -1.52 10.20
CA THR A 58 2.45 -2.17 8.98
C THR A 58 1.69 -1.62 7.76
N PRO A 59 2.38 -0.95 6.82
CA PRO A 59 1.82 -0.54 5.53
C PRO A 59 1.24 -1.72 4.76
N SER A 60 -0.04 -1.65 4.41
CA SER A 60 -0.77 -2.73 3.75
C SER A 60 -1.83 -2.20 2.80
N PHE A 61 -2.27 -3.03 1.86
CA PHE A 61 -3.42 -2.76 1.00
C PHE A 61 -4.56 -3.70 1.34
N LEU A 62 -5.74 -3.11 1.57
CA LEU A 62 -7.01 -3.80 1.67
C LEU A 62 -7.70 -3.75 0.30
N THR A 63 -7.95 -4.90 -0.32
CA THR A 63 -8.66 -4.98 -1.60
C THR A 63 -10.00 -5.67 -1.39
N LEU A 64 -11.09 -5.02 -1.80
CA LEU A 64 -12.45 -5.54 -1.79
C LEU A 64 -12.81 -6.04 -3.18
N ASN A 65 -13.07 -7.34 -3.32
CA ASN A 65 -13.63 -7.91 -4.54
C ASN A 65 -15.12 -8.16 -4.31
N VAL A 66 -15.95 -7.19 -4.67
CA VAL A 66 -17.40 -7.23 -4.43
C VAL A 66 -18.08 -8.35 -5.22
N SER A 67 -17.62 -8.61 -6.45
CA SER A 67 -18.18 -9.67 -7.30
C SER A 67 -17.96 -11.08 -6.74
N GLU A 68 -16.82 -11.31 -6.10
CA GLU A 68 -16.49 -12.60 -5.49
C GLU A 68 -16.82 -12.66 -3.99
N GLY A 69 -17.25 -11.53 -3.40
CA GLY A 69 -17.50 -11.41 -1.97
C GLY A 69 -16.25 -11.64 -1.12
N SER A 70 -15.05 -11.34 -1.64
CA SER A 70 -13.78 -11.62 -0.99
C SER A 70 -13.03 -10.35 -0.61
N ILE A 71 -12.20 -10.47 0.42
CA ILE A 71 -11.35 -9.38 0.94
C ILE A 71 -9.92 -9.89 0.98
N ILE A 72 -9.01 -9.14 0.37
CA ILE A 72 -7.58 -9.48 0.31
C ILE A 72 -6.80 -8.41 1.08
N LEU A 73 -5.96 -8.86 2.01
CA LEU A 73 -5.06 -8.00 2.77
C LEU A 73 -3.62 -8.38 2.45
N SER A 74 -2.82 -7.42 2.00
CA SER A 74 -1.43 -7.65 1.59
C SER A 74 -0.51 -6.57 2.14
N HIS A 75 0.60 -6.98 2.75
CA HIS A 75 1.61 -6.03 3.21
C HIS A 75 2.39 -5.44 2.02
N VAL A 76 2.72 -4.15 2.10
CA VAL A 76 3.50 -3.47 1.04
C VAL A 76 4.89 -4.07 0.90
N LEU A 77 5.50 -4.38 2.05
CA LEU A 77 6.73 -5.16 2.11
C LEU A 77 6.41 -6.44 2.87
N GLU A 78 6.62 -7.58 2.25
CA GLU A 78 6.74 -8.82 3.00
C GLU A 78 8.04 -8.74 3.80
N SER A 79 7.89 -8.60 5.11
CA SER A 79 8.93 -8.95 6.06
C SER A 79 9.31 -10.39 5.74
N SER A 80 10.37 -10.58 4.97
CA SER A 80 10.87 -11.92 4.65
C SER A 80 10.93 -12.66 5.99
N GLN A 81 10.26 -13.80 6.10
CA GLN A 81 10.43 -14.69 7.23
C GLN A 81 11.87 -15.25 7.20
N GLN A 82 12.88 -14.39 7.36
CA GLN A 82 14.24 -14.77 7.69
C GLN A 82 14.37 -14.81 9.21
N LYS A 83 13.52 -15.61 9.86
CA LYS A 83 13.98 -16.28 11.07
C LYS A 83 14.84 -17.44 10.58
N LYS A 84 16.14 -17.18 10.36
CA LYS A 84 17.10 -18.30 10.39
C LYS A 84 16.88 -19.00 11.73
N PRO A 85 16.67 -20.33 11.77
CA PRO A 85 16.64 -21.03 13.06
C PRO A 85 17.98 -20.81 13.77
N PRO A 86 18.00 -20.70 15.11
CA PRO A 86 19.26 -20.60 15.85
C PRO A 86 20.10 -21.88 15.65
N PRO A 87 21.43 -21.78 15.75
CA PRO A 87 22.37 -22.89 15.51
C PRO A 87 22.20 -24.05 16.48
#